data_AF-A0A1M5ICF8-F1
#
_entry.id   AF-A0A1M5ICF8-F1
#
_cell.length_a   1.000
_cell.length_b   1.000
_cell.length_c   1.000
_cell.angle_alpha   90.00
_cell.angle_beta   90.00
_cell.angle_gamma   90.00
#
_symmetry.space_group_name_H-M   'P 1'
#
loop_
_entity.id
_entity.type
_entity.pdbx_description
1 polymer ?
#
loop_
_entity_poly.entity_id
_entity_poly.type
_entity_poly.pdbx_seq_one_letter_code
_entity_poly.pdbx_strand_id
1 'polypeptide(L)'
;MRQFLLIIFAFTSFLNISAQDRVNKPLPTISDQTLVVLNKALGCYYFESTGQWQEHANNITGVDNFTKLEFRELTYLGKTYLVLLKYYIQGDHRYPTLKLDYREAEYIRFYAMEKEDYLSAIDECGTDCVIRIKPIYSTSMLNAFGPFATFGRFSVDFFDAKKEQKDNMYIQFKKYPEKNIARFIIYTDWKNSRNEYIPMLNKMSDPNNVKLGTEELYTSFYYETTLDSFDKFFYLK
;
A
#
# COMPACT_ATOMS: atom_id res chain seq x y z
N MET A 1 -60.09 11.84 7.67
CA MET A 1 -58.63 11.76 7.92
C MET A 1 -57.83 11.17 6.76
N ARG A 2 -58.12 9.95 6.28
CA ARG A 2 -57.35 9.29 5.20
C ARG A 2 -57.18 10.12 3.91
N GLN A 3 -58.25 10.80 3.46
CA GLN A 3 -58.21 11.63 2.25
C GLN A 3 -57.34 12.89 2.43
N PHE A 4 -57.25 13.43 3.66
CA PHE A 4 -56.44 14.61 3.95
C PHE A 4 -54.94 14.29 3.92
N LEU A 5 -54.55 13.11 4.38
CA LEU A 5 -53.16 12.63 4.35
C LEU A 5 -52.66 12.39 2.92
N LEU A 6 -53.54 11.92 2.02
CA LEU A 6 -53.21 11.74 0.60
C LEU A 6 -52.94 13.07 -0.11
N ILE A 7 -53.70 14.12 0.24
CA ILE A 7 -53.51 15.46 -0.32
C ILE A 7 -52.18 16.07 0.16
N ILE A 8 -51.83 15.91 1.44
CA ILE A 8 -50.55 16.37 2.00
C ILE A 8 -49.36 15.63 1.36
N PHE A 9 -49.48 14.31 1.16
CA PHE A 9 -48.45 13.51 0.49
C PHE A 9 -48.26 13.93 -0.97
N ALA A 10 -49.35 14.19 -1.70
CA ALA A 10 -49.29 14.69 -3.07
C ALA A 10 -48.64 16.07 -3.16
N PHE A 11 -48.87 16.97 -2.19
CA PHE A 11 -48.24 18.31 -2.20
C PHE A 11 -46.76 18.30 -1.81
N THR A 12 -46.31 17.36 -0.98
CA THR A 12 -44.90 17.27 -0.56
C THR A 12 -44.00 16.56 -1.57
N SER A 13 -44.58 15.84 -2.53
CA SER A 13 -43.83 15.13 -3.59
C SER A 13 -43.48 16.01 -4.80
N PHE A 14 -43.94 17.27 -4.85
CA PHE A 14 -43.54 18.27 -5.86
C PHE A 14 -42.45 19.24 -5.37
N LEU A 15 -41.77 18.94 -4.26
CA LEU A 15 -40.57 19.69 -3.89
C LEU A 15 -39.51 19.47 -4.98
N ASN A 16 -39.38 20.46 -5.86
CA ASN A 16 -38.36 20.52 -6.89
C ASN A 16 -36.99 20.36 -6.25
N ILE A 17 -36.41 19.17 -6.38
CA ILE A 17 -34.98 18.97 -6.22
C ILE A 17 -34.37 19.70 -7.41
N SER A 18 -34.06 20.98 -7.23
CA SER A 18 -33.24 21.73 -8.18
C SER A 18 -31.91 21.00 -8.27
N ALA A 19 -31.70 20.27 -9.36
CA ALA A 19 -30.40 19.74 -9.70
C ALA A 19 -29.44 20.93 -9.69
N GLN A 20 -28.47 20.88 -8.78
CA GLN A 20 -27.53 21.97 -8.59
C GLN A 20 -26.81 22.24 -9.91
N ASP A 21 -26.92 23.47 -10.43
CA ASP A 21 -26.20 23.87 -11.63
C ASP A 21 -24.71 23.57 -11.44
N ARG A 22 -24.12 22.83 -12.38
CA ARG A 22 -22.68 22.57 -12.38
C ARG A 22 -21.97 23.88 -12.64
N VAL A 23 -21.56 24.57 -11.58
CA VAL A 23 -20.69 25.73 -11.69
C VAL A 23 -19.32 25.22 -12.14
N ASN A 24 -18.98 25.46 -13.41
CA ASN A 24 -17.62 25.29 -13.93
C ASN A 24 -16.72 26.35 -13.27
N LYS A 25 -16.33 26.10 -12.01
CA LYS A 25 -15.34 26.93 -11.34
C LYS A 25 -13.98 26.72 -12.03
N PRO A 26 -13.19 27.78 -12.24
CA PRO A 26 -11.82 27.61 -12.68
C PRO A 26 -11.09 26.69 -11.70
N LEU A 27 -10.26 25.80 -12.25
CA LEU A 27 -9.47 24.88 -11.44
C LEU A 27 -8.62 25.67 -10.43
N PRO A 28 -8.50 25.19 -9.19
CA PRO A 28 -7.67 25.86 -8.20
C PRO A 28 -6.22 25.93 -8.69
N THR A 29 -5.63 27.12 -8.61
CA THR A 29 -4.22 27.33 -8.93
C THR A 29 -3.40 26.88 -7.72
N ILE A 30 -2.59 25.85 -7.91
CA ILE A 30 -1.71 25.31 -6.86
C ILE A 30 -0.49 26.22 -6.75
N SER A 31 -0.14 26.64 -5.53
CA SER A 31 1.03 27.49 -5.29
C SER A 31 2.35 26.70 -5.40
N ASP A 32 3.43 27.37 -5.79
CA ASP A 32 4.76 26.74 -5.92
C ASP A 32 5.24 26.07 -4.63
N GLN A 33 4.90 26.64 -3.47
CA GLN A 33 5.19 26.02 -2.17
C GLN A 33 4.41 24.72 -1.94
N THR A 34 3.16 24.64 -2.41
CA THR A 34 2.37 23.41 -2.34
C THR A 34 2.96 22.36 -3.28
N LEU A 35 3.45 22.75 -4.46
CA LEU A 35 4.17 21.85 -5.37
C LEU A 35 5.47 21.31 -4.74
N VAL A 36 6.22 22.14 -4.01
CA VAL A 36 7.43 21.67 -3.28
C VAL A 36 7.09 20.66 -2.18
N VAL A 37 5.96 20.84 -1.48
CA VAL A 37 5.49 19.88 -0.47
C VAL A 37 5.03 18.58 -1.14
N LEU A 38 4.33 18.67 -2.26
CA LEU A 38 3.87 17.50 -3.02
C LEU A 38 5.04 16.73 -3.67
N ASN A 39 6.08 17.41 -4.15
CA ASN A 39 7.30 16.79 -4.69
C ASN A 39 8.14 16.07 -3.63
N LYS A 40 7.92 16.36 -2.35
CA LYS A 40 8.54 15.64 -1.23
C LYS A 40 7.74 14.43 -0.78
N ALA A 41 6.51 14.25 -1.28
CA ALA A 41 5.72 13.06 -1.00
C ALA A 41 6.26 11.89 -1.84
N LEU A 42 6.97 10.97 -1.19
CA LEU A 42 7.47 9.74 -1.81
C LEU A 42 6.30 8.94 -2.41
N GLY A 43 6.35 8.71 -3.72
CA GLY A 43 5.37 7.89 -4.47
C GLY A 43 4.95 8.45 -5.84
N CYS A 44 5.14 9.75 -6.09
CA CYS A 44 4.83 10.39 -7.37
C CYS A 44 6.06 11.16 -7.90
N TYR A 45 6.38 10.99 -9.19
CA TYR A 45 7.40 11.79 -9.88
C TYR A 45 6.71 12.93 -10.64
N TYR A 46 7.16 14.17 -10.42
CA TYR A 46 6.68 15.34 -11.17
C TYR A 46 7.47 15.49 -12.48
N PHE A 47 6.79 15.47 -13.62
CA PHE A 47 7.43 15.61 -14.93
C PHE A 47 7.37 17.08 -15.40
N GLU A 48 8.46 17.81 -15.20
CA GLU A 48 8.55 19.27 -15.42
C GLU A 48 8.18 19.73 -16.85
N SER A 49 8.30 18.88 -17.87
CA SER A 49 8.11 19.29 -19.27
C SER A 49 6.65 19.29 -19.75
N THR A 50 5.72 18.63 -19.02
CA THR A 50 4.31 18.53 -19.44
C THR A 50 3.32 19.05 -18.39
N GLY A 51 3.78 19.36 -17.17
CA GLY A 51 2.92 19.89 -16.10
C GLY A 51 1.82 18.92 -15.66
N GLN A 52 1.93 17.63 -16.00
CA GLN A 52 0.97 16.59 -15.67
C GLN A 52 1.54 15.65 -14.62
N TRP A 53 0.70 15.26 -13.66
CA TRP A 53 0.97 14.14 -12.78
C TRP A 53 0.90 12.85 -13.61
N GLN A 54 2.00 12.10 -13.68
CA GLN A 54 1.91 10.71 -14.14
C GLN A 54 1.47 9.85 -12.95
N GLU A 55 0.19 9.51 -12.97
CA GLU A 55 -0.31 8.32 -12.26
C GLU A 55 0.48 7.12 -12.81
N HIS A 56 1.08 6.30 -11.94
CA HIS A 56 1.77 5.04 -12.28
C HIS A 56 3.18 5.12 -12.92
N ALA A 57 4.09 5.95 -12.41
CA ALA A 57 5.51 5.88 -12.82
C ALA A 57 6.19 4.54 -12.44
N ASN A 58 5.69 3.85 -11.41
CA ASN A 58 6.03 2.46 -11.13
C ASN A 58 5.12 1.53 -11.95
N ASN A 59 5.19 1.61 -13.29
CA ASN A 59 4.86 0.45 -14.10
C ASN A 59 5.99 -0.58 -13.92
N ILE A 60 6.07 -1.19 -12.73
CA ILE A 60 6.52 -2.57 -12.63
C ILE A 60 5.53 -3.29 -13.53
N THR A 61 5.97 -3.65 -14.72
CA THR A 61 5.13 -4.27 -15.74
C THR A 61 4.71 -5.65 -15.22
N GLY A 62 3.65 -5.68 -14.39
CA GLY A 62 2.76 -6.82 -14.31
C GLY A 62 2.58 -7.58 -12.99
N VAL A 63 2.93 -7.11 -11.78
CA VAL A 63 2.61 -7.95 -10.59
C VAL A 63 2.31 -7.28 -9.25
N ASP A 64 2.60 -5.99 -9.03
CA ASP A 64 2.27 -5.31 -7.76
C ASP A 64 1.48 -4.03 -8.00
N ASN A 65 0.36 -3.89 -7.32
CA ASN A 65 -0.48 -2.69 -7.31
C ASN A 65 -0.12 -1.73 -6.15
N PHE A 66 1.10 -1.86 -5.64
CA PHE A 66 1.68 -1.05 -4.59
C PHE A 66 1.74 0.45 -4.91
N THR A 67 1.42 1.28 -3.92
CA THR A 67 1.49 2.74 -4.04
C THR A 67 2.43 3.40 -3.02
N LYS A 68 2.44 2.94 -1.77
CA LYS A 68 3.19 3.58 -0.67
C LYS A 68 3.54 2.59 0.45
N LEU A 69 4.71 2.76 1.08
CA LEU A 69 5.03 2.16 2.37
C LEU A 69 5.08 3.20 3.49
N GLU A 70 4.68 2.81 4.70
CA GLU A 70 4.77 3.64 5.89
C GLU A 70 5.01 2.75 7.12
N PHE A 71 5.87 3.20 8.03
CA PHE A 71 5.98 2.60 9.35
C PHE A 71 5.23 3.44 10.37
N ARG A 72 4.52 2.77 11.29
CA ARG A 72 3.92 3.38 12.46
C ARG A 72 4.28 2.60 13.71
N GLU A 73 4.40 3.30 14.82
CA GLU A 73 4.56 2.65 16.12
C GLU A 73 3.21 2.52 16.81
N LEU A 74 3.03 1.38 17.48
CA LEU A 74 1.85 1.08 18.29
C LEU A 74 2.33 0.58 19.65
N THR A 75 1.96 1.26 20.73
CA THR A 75 2.31 0.84 22.09
C THR A 75 1.11 0.25 22.80
N TYR A 76 1.26 -0.94 23.37
CA TYR A 76 0.21 -1.65 24.10
C TYR A 76 0.77 -2.51 25.23
N LEU A 77 0.19 -2.38 26.42
CA LEU A 77 0.63 -3.05 27.65
C LEU A 77 2.15 -2.90 27.91
N GLY A 78 2.70 -1.71 27.63
CA GLY A 78 4.12 -1.40 27.84
C GLY A 78 5.08 -1.98 26.79
N LYS A 79 4.56 -2.65 25.75
CA LYS A 79 5.35 -3.10 24.59
C LYS A 79 5.12 -2.20 23.38
N THR A 80 6.19 -1.89 22.64
CA THR A 80 6.11 -1.13 21.39
C THR A 80 6.26 -2.06 20.19
N TYR A 81 5.27 -2.00 19.30
CA TYR A 81 5.20 -2.73 18.06
C TYR A 81 5.47 -1.78 16.89
N LEU A 82 6.16 -2.28 15.89
CA LEU A 82 6.32 -1.63 14.61
C LEU A 82 5.26 -2.18 13.65
N VAL A 83 4.53 -1.30 12.98
CA VAL A 83 3.51 -1.66 12.00
C VAL A 83 3.94 -1.15 10.64
N LEU A 84 4.24 -2.06 9.72
CA LEU A 84 4.43 -1.73 8.31
C LEU A 84 3.07 -1.66 7.62
N LEU A 85 2.77 -0.52 7.02
CA LEU A 85 1.60 -0.26 6.20
C LEU A 85 2.03 -0.29 4.73
N LYS A 86 1.54 -1.27 3.97
CA LYS A 86 1.67 -1.33 2.51
C LYS A 86 0.36 -0.89 1.88
N TYR A 87 0.37 0.27 1.24
CA TYR A 87 -0.76 0.79 0.48
C TYR A 87 -0.72 0.21 -0.94
N TYR A 88 -1.89 -0.16 -1.46
CA TYR A 88 -2.02 -0.73 -2.79
C TYR A 88 -3.42 -0.50 -3.36
N ILE A 89 -3.55 -0.50 -4.69
CA ILE A 89 -4.83 -0.33 -5.40
C ILE A 89 -5.32 -1.68 -5.89
N GLN A 90 -6.36 -2.24 -5.28
CA GLN A 90 -6.95 -3.46 -5.79
C GLN A 90 -8.26 -3.14 -6.49
N GLY A 91 -8.48 -3.75 -7.65
CA GLY A 91 -9.74 -3.65 -8.34
C GLY A 91 -10.38 -5.00 -8.62
N ASP A 92 -11.70 -4.97 -8.75
CA ASP A 92 -12.50 -6.10 -9.16
C ASP A 92 -13.55 -5.68 -10.19
N HIS A 93 -13.96 -6.63 -11.01
CA HIS A 93 -15.13 -6.44 -11.87
C HIS A 93 -16.38 -6.69 -11.04
N ARG A 94 -17.33 -5.74 -11.03
CA ARG A 94 -18.65 -5.97 -10.43
C ARG A 94 -19.34 -7.20 -11.04
N TYR A 95 -19.05 -7.49 -12.31
CA TYR A 95 -19.52 -8.69 -13.02
C TYR A 95 -18.32 -9.53 -13.49
N PRO A 96 -17.71 -10.36 -12.60
CA PRO A 96 -16.44 -11.05 -12.88
C PRO A 96 -16.47 -11.94 -14.12
N THR A 97 -17.56 -12.70 -14.31
CA THR A 97 -17.70 -13.61 -15.45
C THR A 97 -17.70 -12.89 -16.80
N LEU A 98 -18.30 -11.69 -16.86
CA LEU A 98 -18.40 -10.89 -18.07
C LEU A 98 -17.24 -9.89 -18.21
N LYS A 99 -16.43 -9.71 -17.15
CA LYS A 99 -15.39 -8.68 -17.05
C LYS A 99 -15.89 -7.26 -17.34
N LEU A 100 -17.06 -6.91 -16.77
CA LEU A 100 -17.67 -5.58 -16.91
C LEU A 100 -17.65 -4.81 -15.59
N ASP A 101 -17.69 -3.47 -15.69
CA ASP A 101 -17.76 -2.54 -14.53
C ASP A 101 -16.61 -2.80 -13.55
N TYR A 102 -15.37 -2.64 -14.03
CA TYR A 102 -14.16 -2.70 -13.22
C TYR A 102 -14.12 -1.51 -12.27
N ARG A 103 -13.83 -1.78 -11.00
CA ARG A 103 -13.78 -0.79 -9.93
C ARG A 103 -12.50 -0.98 -9.17
N GLU A 104 -11.85 0.12 -8.86
CA GLU A 104 -10.64 0.14 -8.06
C GLU A 104 -10.94 0.73 -6.70
N ALA A 105 -10.23 0.23 -5.71
CA ALA A 105 -10.22 0.80 -4.38
C ALA A 105 -8.83 0.70 -3.76
N GLU A 106 -8.54 1.66 -2.89
CA GLU A 106 -7.31 1.66 -2.12
C GLU A 106 -7.43 0.72 -0.92
N TYR A 107 -6.41 -0.10 -0.71
CA TYR A 107 -6.28 -0.99 0.42
C TYR A 107 -4.98 -0.70 1.16
N ILE A 108 -4.97 -1.05 2.45
CA ILE A 108 -3.79 -1.03 3.28
C ILE A 108 -3.60 -2.43 3.84
N ARG A 109 -2.43 -3.02 3.59
CA ARG A 109 -1.98 -4.23 4.28
C ARG A 109 -1.10 -3.85 5.45
N PHE A 110 -1.43 -4.39 6.61
CA PHE A 110 -0.72 -4.14 7.86
C PHE A 110 0.10 -5.37 8.22
N TYR A 111 1.33 -5.14 8.68
CA TYR A 111 2.19 -6.14 9.30
C TYR A 111 2.68 -5.58 10.63
N ALA A 112 2.13 -6.07 11.74
CA ALA A 112 2.63 -5.75 13.06
C ALA A 112 3.73 -6.74 13.46
N MET A 113 4.82 -6.22 14.03
CA MET A 113 5.98 -6.98 14.51
C MET A 113 6.52 -6.32 15.79
N GLU A 114 7.24 -7.08 16.62
CA GLU A 114 7.97 -6.47 17.73
C GLU A 114 9.11 -5.60 17.16
N LYS A 115 9.25 -4.37 17.66
CA LYS A 115 10.20 -3.39 17.09
C LYS A 115 11.65 -3.87 17.18
N GLU A 116 12.00 -4.51 18.29
CA GLU A 116 13.34 -5.03 18.57
C GLU A 116 13.73 -6.16 17.61
N ASP A 117 12.81 -7.10 17.34
CA ASP A 117 13.01 -8.19 16.38
C ASP A 117 13.27 -7.65 14.97
N TYR A 118 12.52 -6.62 14.56
CA TYR A 118 12.70 -5.99 13.26
C TYR A 118 14.06 -5.30 13.13
N LEU A 119 14.43 -4.48 14.13
CA LEU A 119 15.69 -3.73 14.12
C LEU A 119 16.90 -4.67 14.13
N SER A 120 16.83 -5.74 14.93
CA SER A 120 17.90 -6.76 14.95
C SER A 120 18.08 -7.40 13.57
N ALA A 121 16.97 -7.70 12.88
CA ALA A 121 17.02 -8.36 11.57
C ALA A 121 17.52 -7.46 10.43
N ILE A 122 17.30 -6.14 10.49
CA ILE A 122 17.80 -5.17 9.49
C ILE A 122 19.26 -4.75 9.77
N ASP A 123 19.72 -4.73 11.02
CA ASP A 123 21.09 -4.36 11.38
C ASP A 123 22.13 -5.43 11.01
N GLU A 124 21.75 -6.71 11.00
CA GLU A 124 22.61 -7.81 10.53
C GLU A 124 22.85 -7.80 9.01
N CYS A 125 22.19 -6.90 8.30
CA CYS A 125 21.98 -6.96 6.85
C CYS A 125 22.95 -6.01 6.12
N GLY A 126 23.77 -6.55 5.22
CA GLY A 126 24.78 -5.82 4.45
C GLY A 126 24.24 -5.07 3.23
N THR A 127 24.99 -5.08 2.13
CA THR A 127 24.59 -4.41 0.88
C THR A 127 23.66 -5.26 -0.01
N ASP A 128 23.52 -6.55 0.24
CA ASP A 128 22.66 -7.47 -0.50
C ASP A 128 22.15 -8.53 0.47
N CYS A 129 20.85 -8.59 0.69
CA CYS A 129 20.32 -9.32 1.83
C CYS A 129 18.82 -9.63 1.70
N VAL A 130 18.42 -10.72 2.38
CA VAL A 130 17.03 -11.16 2.53
C VAL A 130 16.73 -11.23 4.02
N ILE A 131 15.78 -10.42 4.47
CA ILE A 131 15.30 -10.41 5.84
C ILE A 131 14.00 -11.17 5.90
N ARG A 132 13.92 -12.14 6.82
CA ARG A 132 12.66 -12.79 7.18
C ARG A 132 12.10 -12.15 8.44
N ILE A 133 10.92 -11.56 8.33
CA ILE A 133 10.16 -10.97 9.43
C ILE A 133 8.99 -11.87 9.74
N LYS A 134 8.80 -12.15 11.04
CA LYS A 134 7.65 -12.90 11.56
C LYS A 134 6.64 -11.91 12.12
N PRO A 135 5.67 -11.42 11.33
CA PRO A 135 4.63 -10.58 11.88
C PRO A 135 3.87 -11.36 12.95
N ILE A 136 3.55 -10.68 14.04
CA ILE A 136 2.68 -11.21 15.11
C ILE A 136 1.21 -11.11 14.70
N TYR A 137 0.91 -10.20 13.77
CA TYR A 137 -0.41 -10.01 13.20
C TYR A 137 -0.29 -9.37 11.82
N SER A 138 -1.12 -9.81 10.88
CA SER A 138 -1.22 -9.18 9.57
C SER A 138 -2.64 -9.25 9.05
N THR A 139 -3.09 -8.16 8.43
CA THR A 139 -4.43 -8.09 7.83
C THR A 139 -4.45 -7.08 6.69
N SER A 140 -5.46 -7.14 5.84
CA SER A 140 -5.69 -6.15 4.78
C SER A 140 -7.04 -5.49 5.00
N MET A 141 -7.10 -4.17 4.88
CA MET A 141 -8.33 -3.40 5.04
C MET A 141 -8.51 -2.44 3.88
N LEU A 142 -9.77 -2.25 3.48
CA LEU A 142 -10.17 -1.20 2.56
C LEU A 142 -9.91 0.17 3.21
N ASN A 143 -9.26 1.08 2.50
CA ASN A 143 -8.96 2.45 2.94
C ASN A 143 -10.18 3.38 2.81
N ALA A 144 -11.38 2.91 3.13
CA ALA A 144 -12.63 3.63 2.87
C ALA A 144 -12.77 4.96 3.64
N PHE A 145 -12.06 5.10 4.76
CA PHE A 145 -12.18 6.23 5.69
C PHE A 145 -10.86 7.01 5.85
N GLY A 146 -9.91 6.76 4.95
CA GLY A 146 -8.56 7.30 5.04
C GLY A 146 -7.65 6.55 6.03
N PRO A 147 -6.33 6.85 5.99
CA PRO A 147 -5.32 6.03 6.65
C PRO A 147 -5.41 6.07 8.18
N PHE A 148 -5.80 7.20 8.76
CA PHE A 148 -5.90 7.35 10.22
C PHE A 148 -7.02 6.49 10.81
N ALA A 149 -8.23 6.56 10.25
CA ALA A 149 -9.37 5.77 10.72
C ALA A 149 -9.13 4.27 10.49
N THR A 150 -8.56 3.91 9.34
CA THR A 150 -8.21 2.51 9.02
C THR A 150 -7.16 1.96 9.99
N PHE A 151 -6.12 2.74 10.33
CA PHE A 151 -5.13 2.36 11.35
C PHE A 151 -5.72 2.27 12.76
N GLY A 152 -6.66 3.14 13.12
CA GLY A 152 -7.37 3.08 14.39
C GLY A 152 -8.16 1.78 14.54
N ARG A 153 -8.91 1.40 13.49
CA ARG A 153 -9.61 0.10 13.44
C ARG A 153 -8.65 -1.08 13.53
N PHE A 154 -7.58 -1.05 12.75
CA PHE A 154 -6.50 -2.04 12.83
C PHE A 154 -5.98 -2.21 14.26
N SER A 155 -5.77 -1.11 14.99
CA SER A 155 -5.24 -1.16 16.35
C SER A 155 -6.19 -1.87 17.31
N VAL A 156 -7.50 -1.63 17.19
CA VAL A 156 -8.53 -2.35 17.97
C VAL A 156 -8.52 -3.85 17.62
N ASP A 157 -8.58 -4.17 16.33
CA ASP A 157 -8.57 -5.57 15.86
C ASP A 157 -7.31 -6.31 16.30
N PHE A 158 -6.15 -5.63 16.29
CA PHE A 158 -4.88 -6.16 16.76
C PHE A 158 -4.89 -6.49 18.26
N PHE A 159 -5.51 -5.65 19.10
CA PHE A 159 -5.62 -5.90 20.55
C PHE A 159 -6.61 -7.02 20.89
N ASP A 160 -7.67 -7.16 20.08
CA ASP A 160 -8.69 -8.19 20.26
C ASP A 160 -8.28 -9.55 19.66
N ALA A 161 -7.34 -9.55 18.69
CA ALA A 161 -6.91 -10.75 18.01
C ALA A 161 -6.19 -11.73 18.96
N LYS A 162 -6.77 -12.92 19.16
CA LYS A 162 -6.06 -14.09 19.70
C LYS A 162 -5.07 -14.62 18.64
N LYS A 163 -3.93 -13.93 18.47
CA LYS A 163 -2.76 -14.29 17.64
C LYS A 163 -3.08 -15.20 16.45
N GLU A 164 -3.56 -14.65 15.34
CA GLU A 164 -3.58 -15.39 14.07
C GLU A 164 -2.37 -14.98 13.23
N GLN A 165 -1.28 -15.74 13.40
CA GLN A 165 -0.08 -15.64 12.59
C GLN A 165 -0.30 -16.44 11.31
N LYS A 166 -0.44 -15.77 10.16
CA LYS A 166 -0.74 -16.47 8.90
C LYS A 166 0.51 -16.68 8.04
N ASP A 167 1.33 -15.65 7.83
CA ASP A 167 2.42 -15.70 6.84
C ASP A 167 3.67 -14.95 7.32
N ASN A 168 4.85 -15.44 6.96
CA ASN A 168 6.11 -14.71 7.09
C ASN A 168 6.19 -13.62 6.00
N MET A 169 6.77 -12.49 6.36
CA MET A 169 7.13 -11.44 5.40
C MET A 169 8.62 -11.52 5.11
N TYR A 170 8.99 -11.27 3.86
CA TYR A 170 10.37 -11.20 3.42
C TYR A 170 10.61 -9.82 2.82
N ILE A 171 11.71 -9.20 3.23
CA ILE A 171 12.22 -7.97 2.62
C ILE A 171 13.56 -8.34 2.02
N GLN A 172 13.66 -8.29 0.69
CA GLN A 172 14.92 -8.49 -0.01
C GLN A 172 15.38 -7.16 -0.57
N PHE A 173 16.64 -6.79 -0.36
CA PHE A 173 17.17 -5.55 -0.92
C PHE A 173 18.63 -5.64 -1.30
N LYS A 174 19.01 -4.74 -2.21
CA LYS A 174 20.37 -4.56 -2.70
C LYS A 174 20.70 -3.08 -2.83
N LYS A 175 21.79 -2.66 -2.22
CA LYS A 175 22.34 -1.30 -2.23
C LYS A 175 23.41 -1.21 -3.31
N TYR A 176 23.40 -0.11 -4.06
CA TYR A 176 24.38 0.24 -5.10
C TYR A 176 25.01 1.59 -4.73
N PRO A 177 26.02 1.61 -3.82
CA PRO A 177 26.66 2.84 -3.36
C PRO A 177 27.17 3.75 -4.48
N GLU A 178 27.71 3.17 -5.53
CA GLU A 178 28.25 3.89 -6.68
C GLU A 178 27.18 4.62 -7.51
N LYS A 179 25.91 4.19 -7.41
CA LYS A 179 24.76 4.81 -8.07
C LYS A 179 23.88 5.60 -7.12
N ASN A 180 24.17 5.57 -5.81
CA ASN A 180 23.35 6.15 -4.75
C ASN A 180 21.89 5.65 -4.75
N ILE A 181 21.67 4.36 -5.04
CA ILE A 181 20.33 3.74 -5.06
C ILE A 181 20.28 2.45 -4.23
N ALA A 182 19.09 2.11 -3.76
CA ALA A 182 18.74 0.80 -3.24
C ALA A 182 17.56 0.24 -4.03
N ARG A 183 17.60 -1.06 -4.33
CA ARG A 183 16.48 -1.82 -4.88
C ARG A 183 15.95 -2.76 -3.83
N PHE A 184 14.64 -2.88 -3.70
CA PHE A 184 14.04 -3.77 -2.71
C PHE A 184 12.71 -4.37 -3.16
N ILE A 185 12.33 -5.46 -2.50
CA ILE A 185 11.12 -6.24 -2.76
C ILE A 185 10.54 -6.68 -1.43
N ILE A 186 9.22 -6.64 -1.30
CA ILE A 186 8.50 -7.15 -0.12
C ILE A 186 7.49 -8.21 -0.58
N TYR A 187 7.58 -9.42 -0.02
CA TYR A 187 6.67 -10.51 -0.35
C TYR A 187 6.35 -11.37 0.89
N THR A 188 5.32 -12.22 0.80
CA THR A 188 4.91 -13.13 1.88
C THR A 188 4.89 -14.58 1.40
N ASP A 189 5.01 -15.55 2.31
CA ASP A 189 4.94 -16.98 1.98
C ASP A 189 3.50 -17.55 1.90
N TRP A 190 2.51 -16.68 1.75
CA TRP A 190 1.10 -17.07 1.74
C TRP A 190 0.80 -18.13 0.68
N LYS A 191 0.21 -19.26 1.10
CA LYS A 191 -0.08 -20.42 0.23
C LYS A 191 -0.93 -20.10 -1.01
N ASN A 192 -1.70 -19.01 -1.02
CA ASN A 192 -2.49 -18.57 -2.18
C ASN A 192 -1.82 -17.45 -2.97
N SER A 193 -0.94 -16.63 -2.37
CA SER A 193 -0.10 -15.67 -3.13
C SER A 193 0.89 -16.38 -4.04
N ARG A 194 1.19 -17.66 -3.70
CA ARG A 194 1.83 -18.62 -4.60
C ARG A 194 1.23 -18.49 -5.99
N ASN A 195 -0.05 -18.74 -6.25
CA ASN A 195 -0.56 -18.82 -7.63
C ASN A 195 -0.50 -17.52 -8.46
N GLU A 196 -0.41 -16.34 -7.85
CA GLU A 196 -0.39 -15.05 -8.57
C GLU A 196 1.04 -14.59 -8.92
N TYR A 197 2.03 -14.89 -8.07
CA TYR A 197 3.45 -14.59 -8.32
C TYR A 197 4.23 -15.80 -8.88
N ILE A 198 3.63 -17.00 -8.85
CA ILE A 198 4.24 -18.26 -9.25
C ILE A 198 4.61 -18.36 -10.72
N PRO A 199 3.92 -17.82 -11.72
CA PRO A 199 4.36 -18.06 -13.09
C PRO A 199 5.81 -17.58 -13.35
N MET A 200 6.29 -16.60 -12.57
CA MET A 200 7.70 -16.19 -12.52
C MET A 200 8.53 -16.92 -11.45
N LEU A 201 8.02 -17.11 -10.22
CA LEU A 201 8.76 -17.84 -9.17
C LEU A 201 8.88 -19.37 -9.43
N ASN A 202 7.95 -19.97 -10.15
CA ASN A 202 7.99 -21.37 -10.62
C ASN A 202 8.83 -21.55 -11.89
N LYS A 203 9.31 -20.48 -12.55
CA LYS A 203 10.47 -20.60 -13.45
C LYS A 203 11.79 -20.65 -12.68
N MET A 204 11.75 -20.38 -11.38
CA MET A 204 12.85 -20.46 -10.41
C MET A 204 12.57 -21.59 -9.38
N SER A 205 12.01 -22.72 -9.85
CA SER A 205 11.19 -23.71 -9.15
C SER A 205 11.88 -24.68 -8.19
N ASP A 206 12.58 -24.17 -7.20
CA ASP A 206 12.79 -24.94 -5.98
C ASP A 206 12.96 -23.97 -4.80
N PRO A 207 12.06 -23.93 -3.80
CA PRO A 207 12.19 -23.05 -2.64
C PRO A 207 13.48 -23.28 -1.83
N ASN A 208 14.23 -24.36 -2.07
CA ASN A 208 15.59 -24.60 -1.54
C ASN A 208 16.72 -24.16 -2.50
N ASN A 209 16.38 -23.66 -3.68
CA ASN A 209 17.28 -23.35 -4.81
C ASN A 209 16.89 -22.03 -5.53
N VAL A 210 15.83 -21.33 -5.10
CA VAL A 210 15.59 -19.94 -5.47
C VAL A 210 16.80 -19.19 -4.98
N LYS A 211 17.63 -18.73 -5.92
CA LYS A 211 18.67 -17.76 -5.62
C LYS A 211 17.99 -16.42 -5.35
N LEU A 212 17.40 -16.29 -4.16
CA LEU A 212 17.03 -15.00 -3.60
C LEU A 212 18.30 -14.13 -3.63
N GLY A 213 18.19 -12.88 -4.06
CA GLY A 213 19.34 -11.99 -4.28
C GLY A 213 19.89 -11.90 -5.71
N THR A 214 19.28 -12.55 -6.72
CA THR A 214 19.79 -12.41 -8.12
C THR A 214 19.34 -11.11 -8.78
N GLU A 215 20.20 -10.59 -9.66
CA GLU A 215 19.87 -9.44 -10.54
C GLU A 215 18.58 -9.67 -11.33
N GLU A 216 18.33 -10.90 -11.78
CA GLU A 216 17.15 -11.26 -12.56
C GLU A 216 15.85 -10.94 -11.80
N LEU A 217 15.79 -11.20 -10.50
CA LEU A 217 14.64 -10.86 -9.67
C LEU A 217 14.41 -9.33 -9.65
N TYR A 218 15.50 -8.58 -9.51
CA TYR A 218 15.50 -7.10 -9.58
C TYR A 218 15.40 -6.55 -11.01
N THR A 219 15.26 -7.35 -12.06
CA THR A 219 14.92 -6.79 -13.39
C THR A 219 13.42 -6.71 -13.57
N SER A 220 12.68 -7.55 -12.86
CA SER A 220 11.27 -7.79 -13.16
C SER A 220 10.32 -7.39 -12.05
N PHE A 221 10.81 -7.26 -10.81
CA PHE A 221 9.93 -7.03 -9.67
C PHE A 221 10.61 -6.31 -8.50
N TYR A 222 10.84 -5.00 -8.60
CA TYR A 222 11.52 -4.25 -7.54
C TYR A 222 11.04 -2.81 -7.43
N TYR A 223 11.19 -2.27 -6.23
CA TYR A 223 11.11 -0.85 -5.95
C TYR A 223 12.53 -0.28 -5.89
N GLU A 224 12.72 0.94 -6.36
CA GLU A 224 13.99 1.65 -6.32
C GLU A 224 13.84 2.96 -5.55
N THR A 225 14.84 3.30 -4.73
CA THR A 225 14.90 4.57 -4.01
C THR A 225 16.36 4.97 -3.76
N THR A 226 16.59 6.17 -3.22
CA THR A 226 17.95 6.61 -2.87
C THR A 226 18.46 5.87 -1.62
N LEU A 227 19.78 5.77 -1.43
CA LEU A 227 20.32 5.14 -0.21
C LEU A 227 19.88 5.86 1.06
N ASP A 228 19.87 7.19 1.07
CA ASP A 228 19.41 7.98 2.23
C ASP A 228 17.94 7.71 2.56
N SER A 229 17.06 7.67 1.54
CA SER A 229 15.64 7.35 1.75
C SER A 229 15.43 5.91 2.22
N PHE A 230 16.20 4.96 1.67
CA PHE A 230 16.18 3.57 2.09
C PHE A 230 16.61 3.44 3.56
N ASP A 231 17.72 4.08 3.94
CA ASP A 231 18.28 3.97 5.27
C ASP A 231 17.39 4.62 6.32
N LYS A 232 16.84 5.81 6.05
CA LYS A 232 15.84 6.45 6.93
C LYS A 232 14.60 5.58 7.12
N PHE A 233 14.11 4.98 6.03
CA PHE A 233 12.89 4.18 6.08
C PHE A 233 13.08 2.85 6.80
N PHE A 234 14.06 2.04 6.40
CA PHE A 234 14.22 0.68 6.93
C PHE A 234 14.96 0.63 8.27
N TYR A 235 15.86 1.57 8.56
CA TYR A 235 16.57 1.64 9.85
C TYR A 235 15.93 2.62 10.83
N LEU A 236 14.81 3.25 10.46
CA LEU A 236 14.08 4.22 11.30
C LEU A 236 14.99 5.36 11.82
N LYS A 237 15.87 5.88 10.95
CA LYS A 237 16.85 6.94 11.24
C LYS A 237 16.36 8.32 10.84
#